data_AF-A0A967FTZ7-F1
#
_entry.id   AF-A0A967FTZ7-F1
#
_cell.length_a   1.000
_cell.length_b   1.000
_cell.length_c   1.000
_cell.angle_alpha   90.00
_cell.angle_beta   90.00
_cell.angle_gamma   90.00
#
_symmetry.space_group_name_H-M   'P 1'
#
loop_
_entity.id
_entity.type
_entity.pdbx_description
1 polymer ?
#
loop_
_entity_poly.entity_id
_entity_poly.type
_entity_poly.pdbx_seq_one_letter_code
_entity_poly.pdbx_strand_id
1 'polypeptide(L)' 'MTEPPCNKPGDTTLLQPEVVLTIEPSAMFGRGKIFVHEENIVVTADGAELLSRRSPRGMVVIDA' A
#
# COMPACT_ATOMS: atom_id res chain seq x y z
N MET A 1 5.45 10.42 0.35
CA MET A 1 6.67 9.73 -0.11
C MET A 1 7.24 9.03 1.11
N THR A 2 7.33 7.71 1.03
CA THR A 2 7.84 6.84 2.09
C THR A 2 9.35 6.66 1.96
N GLU A 3 9.93 5.89 2.88
CA GLU A 3 11.32 5.46 2.85
C GLU A 3 11.63 4.66 1.57
N PRO A 4 12.86 4.73 1.03
CA PRO A 4 13.29 3.88 -0.09
C PRO A 4 13.38 2.39 0.33
N PRO A 5 13.15 1.43 -0.59
CA PRO A 5 12.68 1.63 -1.98
C PRO A 5 11.23 2.12 -2.02
N CYS A 6 10.87 2.95 -3.02
CA CYS A 6 9.54 3.56 -3.10
C CYS A 6 8.87 3.24 -4.44
N ASN A 7 7.62 2.82 -4.43
CA ASN A 7 6.85 2.58 -5.65
C ASN A 7 6.43 3.92 -6.30
N LYS A 8 7.35 4.54 -7.03
CA LYS A 8 7.17 5.84 -7.68
C LYS A 8 7.84 5.85 -9.06
N PRO A 9 7.40 6.73 -9.99
CA PRO A 9 8.06 6.88 -11.27
C PRO A 9 9.56 7.12 -11.14
N GLY A 10 10.35 6.34 -11.88
CA GLY A 10 11.81 6.45 -11.92
C GLY A 10 12.57 5.80 -10.77
N ASP A 11 11.89 5.19 -9.79
CA ASP A 11 12.54 4.29 -8.85
C ASP A 11 12.72 2.91 -9.50
N THR A 12 13.96 2.45 -9.59
CA THR A 12 14.35 1.18 -10.22
C THR A 12 15.05 0.25 -9.22
N THR A 13 14.98 0.54 -7.92
CA THR A 13 15.57 -0.33 -6.90
C THR A 13 14.92 -1.70 -6.95
N LEU A 14 15.74 -2.74 -7.08
CA LEU A 14 15.28 -4.12 -7.07
C LEU A 14 14.77 -4.49 -5.67
N LEU A 15 13.56 -5.03 -5.60
CA LEU A 15 13.01 -5.56 -4.36
C LEU A 15 13.74 -6.85 -4.00
N GLN A 16 14.25 -6.91 -2.78
CA GLN A 16 14.92 -8.08 -2.20
C GLN A 16 14.07 -8.62 -1.04
N PRO A 17 14.23 -9.90 -0.65
CA PRO A 17 13.63 -10.40 0.58
C PRO A 17 13.93 -9.49 1.77
N GLU A 18 13.01 -9.46 2.75
CA GLU A 18 13.03 -8.63 3.97
C GLU A 18 12.69 -7.15 3.77
N VAL A 19 12.59 -6.66 2.54
CA VAL A 19 12.07 -5.32 2.26
C VAL A 19 10.61 -5.23 2.70
N VAL A 20 10.25 -4.18 3.44
CA VAL A 20 8.88 -3.87 3.85
C VAL A 20 8.40 -2.62 3.10
N LEU A 21 7.19 -2.71 2.54
CA LEU A 21 6.62 -1.67 1.67
C LEU A 21 5.13 -1.49 1.93
N THR A 22 4.69 -0.24 1.74
CA THR A 22 3.28 0.12 1.58
C THR A 22 2.87 0.03 0.11
N ILE A 23 1.70 -0.56 -0.16
CA ILE A 23 1.01 -0.46 -1.45
C ILE A 23 -0.23 0.40 -1.23
N GLU A 24 -0.12 1.68 -1.59
CA GLU A 24 -1.03 2.75 -1.15
C GLU A 24 -1.61 3.61 -2.29
N PRO A 25 -2.26 3.04 -3.32
CA PRO A 25 -2.94 3.84 -4.33
C PRO A 25 -3.98 4.77 -3.68
N SER A 26 -4.01 6.01 -4.16
CA SER A 26 -4.96 7.02 -3.73
C SER A 26 -5.65 7.70 -4.91
N ALA A 27 -6.86 8.20 -4.66
CA ALA A 27 -7.65 8.95 -5.62
C ALA A 27 -8.42 10.07 -4.92
N MET A 28 -8.49 11.23 -5.57
CA MET A 28 -9.39 12.31 -5.15
C MET A 28 -10.84 11.87 -5.38
N PHE A 29 -11.69 12.02 -4.37
CA PHE A 29 -13.10 11.70 -4.46
C PHE A 29 -13.96 12.87 -4.01
N GLY A 30 -14.60 13.54 -4.96
CA GLY A 30 -15.37 14.74 -4.67
C GLY A 30 -14.51 15.87 -4.08
N ARG A 31 -15.18 16.89 -3.54
CA ARG A 31 -14.49 18.11 -3.10
C ARG A 31 -13.87 17.91 -1.71
N GLY A 32 -12.54 17.92 -1.67
CA GLY A 32 -11.77 17.88 -0.43
C GLY A 32 -11.71 16.52 0.27
N LYS A 33 -11.98 15.42 -0.44
CA LYS A 33 -11.82 14.06 0.11
C LYS A 33 -10.86 13.24 -0.75
N ILE A 34 -10.16 12.34 -0.09
CA ILE A 34 -9.22 11.39 -0.69
C ILE A 34 -9.64 9.99 -0.25
N PHE A 35 -9.64 9.04 -1.18
CA PHE A 35 -9.63 7.63 -0.86
C PHE A 35 -8.22 7.09 -1.00
N VAL A 36 -7.81 6.30 -0.02
CA VAL A 36 -6.54 5.56 -0.02
C VAL A 36 -6.87 4.11 0.26
N HIS A 37 -6.35 3.20 -0.57
CA HIS A 37 -6.37 1.78 -0.30
C HIS A 37 -4.93 1.38 0.01
N GLU A 38 -4.67 0.99 1.26
CA GLU A 38 -3.31 0.68 1.71
C GLU A 38 -3.24 -0.74 2.25
N GLU A 39 -2.16 -1.44 1.86
CA GLU A 39 -1.78 -2.73 2.43
C GLU A 39 -0.26 -2.70 2.69
N ASN A 40 0.17 -3.25 3.82
CA ASN A 40 1.58 -3.42 4.15
C ASN A 40 2.04 -4.82 3.78
N ILE A 41 3.17 -4.91 3.06
CA ILE A 41 3.76 -6.19 2.66
C ILE A 41 5.21 -6.30 3.08
N VAL A 42 5.65 -7.53 3.33
CA VAL A 42 7.06 -7.92 3.34
C VAL A 42 7.36 -8.71 2.08
N VAL A 43 8.46 -8.39 1.42
CA VAL A 43 8.99 -9.16 0.29
C VAL A 43 9.68 -10.42 0.84
N THR A 44 9.37 -11.57 0.28
CA THR A 44 9.94 -12.87 0.63
C THR A 44 10.71 -13.44 -0.56
N ALA A 45 11.42 -14.56 -0.37
CA ALA A 45 12.10 -15.25 -1.48
C ALA A 45 11.12 -15.71 -2.58
N ASP A 46 9.86 -16.00 -2.21
CA ASP A 46 8.84 -16.57 -3.09
C ASP A 46 7.76 -15.56 -3.52
N GLY A 47 7.84 -14.31 -3.07
CA GLY A 47 6.87 -13.27 -3.43
C GLY A 47 6.72 -12.17 -2.38
N ALA A 48 5.49 -11.93 -1.95
CA ALA A 48 5.14 -10.93 -0.95
C ALA A 48 4.05 -11.44 -0.01
N GLU A 49 4.18 -11.12 1.27
CA GLU A 49 3.21 -11.49 2.31
C GLU A 49 2.60 -10.25 2.95
N LEU A 50 1.29 -10.29 3.24
CA LEU A 50 0.60 -9.21 3.94
C LEU A 50 0.99 -9.22 5.43
N LEU A 51 1.32 -8.05 5.95
CA LEU A 51 1.58 -7.82 7.37
C LEU A 51 0.32 -7.45 8.17
N SER A 52 -0.80 -7.28 7.47
CA SER A 52 -2.11 -6.97 8.03
C SER A 52 -3.19 -7.92 7.49
N ARG A 53 -4.30 -8.03 8.23
CA ARG A 53 -5.51 -8.65 7.67
C ARG A 53 -6.01 -7.78 6.53
N ARG A 54 -6.18 -8.37 5.35
CA ARG A 54 -6.71 -7.68 4.17
C ARG A 54 -8.03 -6.98 4.48
N SER A 55 -8.11 -5.71 4.06
CA SER A 55 -9.34 -4.92 4.17
C SER A 55 -10.46 -5.55 3.32
N PRO A 56 -11.74 -5.48 3.74
CA PRO A 56 -12.85 -5.91 2.90
C PRO A 56 -12.85 -5.16 1.55
N ARG A 57 -13.41 -5.80 0.52
CA ARG A 57 -13.51 -5.19 -0.83
C ARG A 57 -14.42 -3.96 -0.86
N GLY A 58 -15.39 -3.89 0.06
CA GLY A 58 -16.31 -2.77 0.20
C GLY A 58 -15.84 -1.83 1.30
N MET A 59 -16.18 -0.55 1.13
CA MET A 59 -15.92 0.47 2.13
C MET A 59 -16.71 0.18 3.40
N VAL A 60 -16.03 0.19 4.54
CA VAL A 60 -16.67 0.03 5.84
C VAL A 60 -17.38 1.33 6.19
N VAL A 61 -18.65 1.23 6.57
CA VAL A 61 -19.43 2.36 7.12
C VAL A 61 -19.25 2.34 8.63
N ILE A 62 -18.83 3.48 9.19
CA ILE A 62 -18.71 3.68 10.64
C ILE A 62 -19.80 4.68 11.02
N ASP A 63 -20.64 4.32 11.98
CA ASP A 63 -21.65 5.24 12.53
C ASP A 63 -20.97 6.35 13.33
N ALA A 64 -21.57 7.55 13.30
CA ALA A 64 -21.04 8.75 13.95
C ALA A 64 -21.21 8.75 15.48
#